data_AF-A0A8B8N2C8-F1
#
_entry.id   AF-A0A8B8N2C8-F1
#
_cell.length_a   1.000
_cell.length_b   1.000
_cell.length_c   1.000
_cell.angle_alpha   90.00
_cell.angle_beta   90.00
_cell.angle_gamma   90.00
#
_symmetry.space_group_name_H-M   'P 1'
#
loop_
_entity.id
_entity.type
_entity.pdbx_description
1 polymer ?
#
loop_
_entity_poly.entity_id
_entity_poly.type
_entity_poly.pdbx_seq_one_letter_code
_entity_poly.pdbx_strand_id
1 'polypeptide(L)'
;MTHATKAIYKLLLSDYVKVSKVSVEDMLYDEQDIFRSMDKIEVIDFHQTVEVNGIRFWCYTAGHVLGAAMFMVDIAGVRVLYTGDYSREEDRHLRAAEIPQFSPDICIIESTYGVQLHQPRHIREKRFTDVIHSTISQGGRVLIPAYALGRAQELLLILDEFWSNHPELHNIPIYYASPLAKKCMAVYQTYINSMNERIRSQFATANPFDFKHISPLKSIENFNDVGPSVVMASPGGLQSGLSRQLFDMWCSDKKNACVIPGYVVEGTLAKTIINEPKEVTLMNGLTAPLNMQVHYISFSAHADFAQTSAFLDEVMPPNIVLVHGQENEMGRLKQKLVTQFADRNTKILTPKNCQSVEMYFNSEKMAKTIGRLAEKTPEVGETVSGLLVKKGFTYQIMAPEDLHVFSQLSTANINQRITIPYTGAFGVISHRLKQIYESVESSVDEESSIPMLRVHDRVTVKHESDKHISVHWTSDPISDMVSDSVVALVLNISREIPKFVVETEAVKTEEESARVEKIIHALLVSLFGDVKFGEDGKLVINVDGNVAHLDKQSGDVESENEGLKERVRTAFRRIRSAVKPIPLSAS
;
A
#
# COMPACT_ATOMS: atom_id res chain seq x y z
N MET A 1 9.40 -13.95 -3.79
CA MET A 1 9.56 -14.61 -5.10
C MET A 1 8.64 -15.83 -5.16
N THR A 2 8.35 -16.40 -6.32
CA THR A 2 7.71 -17.73 -6.35
C THR A 2 8.71 -18.82 -5.94
N HIS A 3 8.20 -20.00 -5.52
CA HIS A 3 9.04 -21.11 -5.08
C HIS A 3 10.08 -21.54 -6.13
N ALA A 4 9.65 -21.76 -7.37
CA ALA A 4 10.54 -22.14 -8.47
C ALA A 4 11.57 -21.05 -8.79
N THR A 5 11.15 -19.78 -8.80
CA THR A 5 12.06 -18.64 -9.03
C THR A 5 13.19 -18.61 -7.99
N LYS A 6 12.89 -18.80 -6.70
CA LYS A 6 13.92 -18.81 -5.64
C LYS A 6 14.93 -19.95 -5.83
N ALA A 7 14.49 -21.14 -6.24
CA ALA A 7 15.38 -22.27 -6.49
C ALA A 7 16.27 -22.05 -7.73
N ILE A 8 15.69 -21.54 -8.82
CA ILE A 8 16.40 -21.21 -10.07
C ILE A 8 17.38 -20.06 -9.85
N TYR A 9 16.98 -19.01 -9.12
CA TYR A 9 17.80 -17.84 -8.79
C TYR A 9 19.16 -18.24 -8.24
N LYS A 10 19.19 -19.14 -7.25
CA LYS A 10 20.44 -19.62 -6.64
C LYS A 10 21.35 -20.27 -7.68
N LEU A 11 20.82 -21.17 -8.50
CA LEU A 11 21.62 -21.89 -9.50
C LEU A 11 22.11 -20.96 -10.60
N LEU A 12 21.23 -20.11 -11.12
CA LEU A 12 21.52 -19.22 -12.23
C LEU A 12 22.58 -18.17 -11.85
N LEU A 13 22.45 -17.55 -10.68
CA LEU A 13 23.46 -16.58 -10.23
C LEU A 13 24.80 -17.25 -9.89
N SER A 14 24.80 -18.46 -9.33
CA SER A 14 26.03 -19.23 -9.15
C SER A 14 26.72 -19.58 -10.48
N ASP A 15 25.95 -19.85 -11.55
CA ASP A 15 26.50 -20.03 -12.91
C ASP A 15 27.11 -18.73 -13.41
N TYR A 16 26.38 -17.63 -13.26
CA TYR A 16 26.81 -16.31 -13.72
C TYR A 16 28.15 -15.91 -13.11
N VAL A 17 28.31 -16.05 -11.78
CA VAL A 17 29.59 -15.74 -11.10
C VAL A 17 30.74 -16.62 -11.62
N LYS A 18 30.48 -17.87 -11.99
CA LYS A 18 31.49 -18.79 -12.54
C LYS A 18 31.85 -18.50 -14.00
N VAL A 19 30.89 -18.03 -14.79
CA VAL A 19 31.07 -17.72 -16.22
C VAL A 19 31.64 -16.30 -16.41
N SER A 20 31.38 -15.41 -15.47
CA SER A 20 31.91 -14.05 -15.46
C SER A 20 33.44 -14.07 -15.31
N LYS A 21 34.15 -13.50 -16.30
CA LYS A 21 35.62 -13.35 -16.29
C LYS A 21 36.07 -11.97 -15.78
N VAL A 22 35.19 -11.29 -15.04
CA VAL A 22 35.51 -9.99 -14.43
C VAL A 22 36.55 -10.20 -13.33
N SER A 23 37.46 -9.23 -13.15
CA SER A 23 38.46 -9.29 -12.08
C SER A 23 37.76 -9.40 -10.72
N VAL A 24 38.41 -10.00 -9.72
CA VAL A 24 37.82 -10.13 -8.37
C VAL A 24 37.47 -8.75 -7.79
N GLU A 25 38.26 -7.73 -8.10
CA GLU A 25 38.06 -6.35 -7.62
C GLU A 25 36.85 -5.66 -8.26
N ASP A 26 36.46 -6.07 -9.47
CA ASP A 26 35.34 -5.50 -10.21
C ASP A 26 34.06 -6.36 -10.10
N MET A 27 34.10 -7.49 -9.38
CA MET A 27 32.90 -8.32 -9.14
C MET A 27 31.95 -7.62 -8.17
N LEU A 28 30.68 -7.50 -8.59
CA LEU A 28 29.64 -6.84 -7.78
C LEU A 28 29.24 -7.65 -6.53
N TYR A 29 29.35 -8.98 -6.59
CA TYR A 29 29.00 -9.91 -5.52
C TYR A 29 29.66 -11.28 -5.78
N ASP A 30 29.79 -12.09 -4.73
CA ASP A 30 30.35 -13.44 -4.81
C ASP A 30 29.30 -14.56 -4.52
N GLU A 31 29.73 -15.82 -4.52
CA GLU A 31 28.83 -16.95 -4.23
C GLU A 31 28.30 -16.91 -2.79
N GLN A 32 29.08 -16.38 -1.84
CA GLN A 32 28.71 -16.27 -0.43
C GLN A 32 27.64 -15.20 -0.20
N ASP A 33 27.68 -14.10 -0.95
CA ASP A 33 26.60 -13.10 -1.00
C ASP A 33 25.28 -13.70 -1.49
N ILE A 34 25.32 -14.55 -2.53
CA ILE A 34 24.13 -15.26 -3.01
C ILE A 34 23.57 -16.15 -1.91
N PHE A 35 24.41 -16.92 -1.20
CA PHE A 35 23.91 -17.75 -0.09
C PHE A 35 23.28 -16.92 1.03
N ARG A 36 23.88 -15.79 1.42
CA ARG A 36 23.33 -14.89 2.45
C ARG A 36 22.04 -14.21 2.00
N SER A 37 21.84 -13.97 0.71
CA SER A 37 20.62 -13.35 0.19
C SER A 37 19.42 -14.31 0.26
N MET A 38 19.64 -15.62 0.13
CA MET A 38 18.59 -16.64 0.12
C MET A 38 17.71 -16.65 1.37
N ASP A 39 18.29 -16.38 2.54
CA ASP A 39 17.56 -16.34 3.82
C ASP A 39 16.67 -15.10 3.95
N LYS A 40 16.93 -14.06 3.15
CA LYS A 40 16.14 -12.82 3.11
C LYS A 40 14.99 -12.87 2.09
N ILE A 41 14.94 -13.90 1.25
CA ILE A 41 13.94 -14.01 0.18
C ILE A 41 12.75 -14.85 0.68
N GLU A 42 11.62 -14.21 0.90
CA GLU A 42 10.36 -14.91 1.17
C GLU A 42 9.73 -15.46 -0.12
N VAL A 43 8.98 -16.56 0.03
CA VAL A 43 8.29 -17.24 -1.07
C VAL A 43 6.79 -17.02 -1.01
N ILE A 44 6.16 -16.93 -2.18
CA ILE A 44 4.71 -16.79 -2.35
C ILE A 44 4.22 -17.82 -3.36
N ASP A 45 3.10 -18.46 -3.06
CA ASP A 45 2.40 -19.34 -4.01
C ASP A 45 1.59 -18.53 -5.01
N PHE A 46 1.36 -19.10 -6.20
CA PHE A 46 0.46 -18.48 -7.17
C PHE A 46 -0.95 -18.33 -6.57
N HIS A 47 -1.59 -17.19 -6.82
CA HIS A 47 -2.90 -16.79 -6.29
C HIS A 47 -3.00 -16.64 -4.76
N GLN A 48 -1.90 -16.79 -4.02
CA GLN A 48 -1.86 -16.48 -2.60
C GLN A 48 -1.80 -14.96 -2.40
N THR A 49 -2.68 -14.41 -1.56
CA THR A 49 -2.63 -13.01 -1.15
C THR A 49 -1.75 -12.86 0.10
N VAL A 50 -0.73 -12.01 0.00
CA VAL A 50 0.15 -11.61 1.11
C VAL A 50 -0.05 -10.12 1.38
N GLU A 51 0.00 -9.72 2.65
CA GLU A 51 -0.08 -8.33 3.07
C GLU A 51 1.16 -7.93 3.86
N VAL A 52 1.84 -6.85 3.42
CA VAL A 52 2.99 -6.28 4.11
C VAL A 52 2.76 -4.78 4.26
N ASN A 53 2.74 -4.28 5.50
CA ASN A 53 2.55 -2.85 5.80
C ASN A 53 1.30 -2.24 5.13
N GLY A 54 0.20 -3.00 5.03
CA GLY A 54 -1.04 -2.57 4.39
C GLY A 54 -1.04 -2.65 2.86
N ILE A 55 0.04 -3.12 2.23
CA ILE A 55 0.12 -3.39 0.79
C ILE A 55 -0.24 -4.85 0.59
N ARG A 56 -1.32 -5.11 -0.15
CA ARG A 56 -1.70 -6.47 -0.53
C ARG A 56 -1.15 -6.80 -1.90
N PHE A 57 -0.63 -8.00 -2.08
CA PHE A 57 -0.18 -8.47 -3.38
C PHE A 57 -0.35 -9.97 -3.53
N TRP A 58 -0.54 -10.40 -4.76
CA TRP A 58 -0.60 -11.80 -5.18
C TRP A 58 -0.01 -11.90 -6.59
N CYS A 59 0.19 -13.11 -7.09
CA CYS A 59 0.72 -13.30 -8.43
C CYS A 59 -0.03 -14.35 -9.25
N TYR A 60 0.00 -14.14 -10.57
CA TYR A 60 -0.50 -15.04 -11.60
C TYR A 60 0.67 -15.68 -12.33
N THR A 61 0.45 -16.82 -13.01
CA THR A 61 1.49 -17.38 -13.88
C THR A 61 1.74 -16.46 -15.08
N ALA A 62 3.00 -16.22 -15.42
CA ALA A 62 3.40 -15.43 -16.59
C ALA A 62 3.77 -16.29 -17.81
N GLY A 63 3.78 -17.63 -17.68
CA GLY A 63 4.42 -18.48 -18.69
C GLY A 63 5.91 -18.17 -18.76
N HIS A 64 6.45 -17.88 -19.94
CA HIS A 64 7.82 -17.39 -20.20
C HIS A 64 8.97 -18.29 -19.69
N VAL A 65 9.16 -18.45 -18.38
CA VAL A 65 10.09 -19.39 -17.74
C VAL A 65 9.45 -20.01 -16.50
N LEU A 66 9.97 -21.16 -16.07
CA LEU A 66 9.45 -21.86 -14.89
C LEU A 66 9.48 -20.95 -13.65
N GLY A 67 8.30 -20.69 -13.08
CA GLY A 67 8.13 -19.83 -11.91
C GLY A 67 7.90 -18.35 -12.20
N ALA A 68 7.95 -17.91 -13.46
CA ALA A 68 7.67 -16.51 -13.80
C ALA A 68 6.25 -16.11 -13.39
N ALA A 69 6.13 -14.87 -12.92
CA ALA A 69 4.96 -14.40 -12.22
C ALA A 69 4.62 -12.97 -12.57
N MET A 70 3.34 -12.72 -12.85
CA MET A 70 2.79 -11.37 -12.95
C MET A 70 2.25 -10.96 -11.59
N PHE A 71 2.79 -9.90 -10.99
CA PHE A 71 2.38 -9.45 -9.67
C PHE A 71 1.26 -8.42 -9.77
N MET A 72 0.18 -8.66 -9.04
CA MET A 72 -0.88 -7.68 -8.82
C MET A 72 -0.71 -7.11 -7.42
N VAL A 73 -0.64 -5.78 -7.33
CA VAL A 73 -0.43 -5.03 -6.09
C VAL A 73 -1.62 -4.13 -5.86
N ASP A 74 -2.23 -4.22 -4.69
CA ASP A 74 -3.40 -3.44 -4.26
C ASP A 74 -3.01 -2.57 -3.07
N ILE A 75 -3.05 -1.24 -3.28
CA ILE A 75 -2.75 -0.23 -2.27
C ILE A 75 -3.94 0.71 -2.19
N ALA A 76 -4.64 0.66 -1.05
CA ALA A 76 -5.84 1.49 -0.81
C ALA A 76 -6.91 1.40 -1.93
N GLY A 77 -7.04 0.22 -2.56
CA GLY A 77 -7.99 -0.02 -3.65
C GLY A 77 -7.47 0.30 -5.05
N VAL A 78 -6.31 0.96 -5.19
CA VAL A 78 -5.63 1.15 -6.48
C VAL A 78 -4.83 -0.10 -6.80
N ARG A 79 -5.08 -0.69 -7.97
CA ARG A 79 -4.48 -1.95 -8.41
C ARG A 79 -3.48 -1.75 -9.53
N VAL A 80 -2.27 -2.26 -9.33
CA VAL A 80 -1.18 -2.23 -10.30
C VAL A 80 -0.80 -3.65 -10.66
N LEU A 81 -0.93 -4.00 -11.94
CA LEU A 81 -0.40 -5.24 -12.49
C LEU A 81 0.98 -4.97 -13.09
N TYR A 82 1.99 -5.71 -12.65
CA TYR A 82 3.30 -5.78 -13.30
C TYR A 82 3.49 -7.16 -13.90
N THR A 83 3.62 -7.24 -15.22
CA THR A 83 3.70 -8.53 -15.93
C THR A 83 5.07 -9.20 -15.78
N GLY A 84 6.13 -8.42 -15.56
CA GLY A 84 7.48 -8.89 -15.90
C GLY A 84 7.53 -9.29 -17.38
N ASP A 85 8.32 -10.33 -17.68
CA ASP A 85 8.29 -10.99 -18.98
C ASP A 85 7.25 -12.12 -18.97
N TYR A 86 6.41 -12.16 -20.00
CA TYR A 86 5.27 -13.09 -20.07
C TYR A 86 5.07 -13.65 -21.48
N SER A 87 4.46 -14.82 -21.57
CA SER A 87 4.10 -15.45 -22.84
C SER A 87 2.65 -15.89 -22.82
N ARG A 88 1.90 -15.59 -23.89
CA ARG A 88 0.49 -16.01 -24.03
C ARG A 88 0.33 -17.26 -24.91
N GLU A 89 1.43 -17.87 -25.33
CA GLU A 89 1.44 -19.15 -26.04
C GLU A 89 1.88 -20.25 -25.06
N GLU A 90 1.10 -21.32 -24.97
CA GLU A 90 1.50 -22.52 -24.23
C GLU A 90 2.66 -23.20 -24.95
N ASP A 91 3.73 -23.57 -24.24
CA ASP A 91 4.87 -24.31 -24.80
C ASP A 91 4.78 -25.80 -24.42
N ARG A 92 5.80 -26.61 -24.69
CA ARG A 92 5.74 -28.05 -24.37
C ARG A 92 5.65 -28.31 -22.87
N HIS A 93 6.13 -27.40 -22.00
CA HIS A 93 6.20 -27.61 -20.56
C HIS A 93 5.55 -26.54 -19.66
N LEU A 94 5.42 -25.31 -20.12
CA LEU A 94 4.85 -24.18 -19.39
C LEU A 94 3.46 -23.85 -19.90
N ARG A 95 2.68 -23.30 -18.98
CA ARG A 95 1.38 -22.70 -19.23
C ARG A 95 1.54 -21.36 -19.91
N ALA A 96 0.53 -20.94 -20.66
CA ALA A 96 0.40 -19.55 -21.06
C ALA A 96 0.15 -18.66 -19.83
N ALA A 97 0.49 -17.38 -19.93
CA ALA A 97 0.19 -16.38 -18.92
C ALA A 97 -1.32 -16.29 -18.69
N GLU A 98 -1.72 -16.23 -17.42
CA GLU A 98 -3.12 -16.09 -17.02
C GLU A 98 -3.65 -14.69 -17.31
N ILE A 99 -4.99 -14.55 -17.32
CA ILE A 99 -5.64 -13.23 -17.36
C ILE A 99 -6.20 -12.96 -15.97
N PRO A 100 -5.86 -11.82 -15.35
CA PRO A 100 -6.47 -11.42 -14.09
C PRO A 100 -8.00 -11.34 -14.20
N GLN A 101 -8.71 -11.73 -13.15
CA GLN A 101 -10.18 -11.74 -13.13
C GLN A 101 -10.82 -10.34 -13.13
N PHE A 102 -10.02 -9.30 -12.91
CA PHE A 102 -10.46 -7.91 -12.88
C PHE A 102 -9.42 -7.00 -13.52
N SER A 103 -9.92 -5.91 -14.09
CA SER A 103 -9.09 -4.87 -14.68
C SER A 103 -8.27 -4.14 -13.59
N PRO A 104 -6.94 -4.00 -13.74
CA PRO A 104 -6.12 -3.14 -12.90
C PRO A 104 -6.23 -1.68 -13.35
N ASP A 105 -6.04 -0.74 -12.41
CA ASP A 105 -5.97 0.69 -12.71
C ASP A 105 -4.71 1.05 -13.50
N ILE A 106 -3.63 0.30 -13.28
CA ILE A 106 -2.34 0.46 -13.97
C ILE A 106 -1.83 -0.90 -14.41
N CYS A 107 -1.47 -1.03 -15.69
CA CYS A 107 -0.76 -2.19 -16.22
C CYS A 107 0.64 -1.78 -16.66
N ILE A 108 1.67 -2.26 -15.95
CA ILE A 108 3.07 -2.14 -16.32
C ILE A 108 3.46 -3.41 -17.08
N ILE A 109 3.75 -3.27 -18.38
CA ILE A 109 3.87 -4.39 -19.32
C ILE A 109 5.15 -4.31 -20.14
N GLU A 110 5.78 -5.47 -20.41
CA GLU A 110 6.96 -5.53 -21.27
C GLU A 110 6.66 -5.11 -22.72
N SER A 111 7.71 -4.79 -23.48
CA SER A 111 7.61 -4.35 -24.88
C SER A 111 8.71 -4.92 -25.77
N THR A 112 9.26 -6.08 -25.39
CA THR A 112 10.44 -6.71 -25.99
C THR A 112 10.35 -6.86 -27.51
N TYR A 113 9.20 -7.33 -28.02
CA TYR A 113 8.98 -7.55 -29.46
C TYR A 113 8.28 -6.39 -30.17
N GLY A 114 7.90 -5.33 -29.46
CA GLY A 114 7.25 -4.16 -30.04
C GLY A 114 6.07 -4.52 -30.96
N VAL A 115 6.24 -4.27 -32.26
CA VAL A 115 5.21 -4.51 -33.30
C VAL A 115 5.42 -5.78 -34.12
N GLN A 116 6.41 -6.61 -33.75
CA GLN A 116 6.73 -7.86 -34.43
C GLN A 116 5.67 -8.94 -34.14
N LEU A 117 5.59 -9.93 -35.02
CA LEU A 117 4.70 -11.07 -34.89
C LEU A 117 5.52 -12.36 -34.95
N HIS A 118 5.21 -13.29 -34.06
CA HIS A 118 5.83 -14.61 -34.09
C HIS A 118 5.27 -15.43 -35.26
N GLN A 119 6.14 -16.27 -35.82
CA GLN A 119 5.67 -17.37 -36.66
C GLN A 119 4.94 -18.40 -35.79
N PRO A 120 3.90 -19.06 -36.30
CA PRO A 120 3.23 -20.15 -35.58
C PRO A 120 4.24 -21.17 -35.05
N ARG A 121 4.05 -21.65 -33.81
CA ARG A 121 4.99 -22.57 -33.12
C ARG A 121 5.40 -23.76 -33.97
N HIS A 122 4.45 -24.44 -34.60
CA HIS A 122 4.71 -25.63 -35.42
C HIS A 122 5.64 -25.33 -36.61
N ILE A 123 5.58 -24.13 -37.19
CA ILE A 123 6.48 -23.70 -38.27
C ILE A 123 7.89 -23.46 -37.72
N ARG A 124 8.00 -22.82 -36.55
CA ARG A 124 9.28 -22.56 -35.87
C ARG A 124 9.97 -23.86 -35.44
N GLU A 125 9.24 -24.76 -34.79
CA GLU A 125 9.72 -26.09 -34.39
C GLU A 125 10.23 -26.87 -35.60
N LYS A 126 9.43 -26.93 -36.67
CA LYS A 126 9.84 -27.61 -37.91
C LYS A 126 11.10 -26.99 -38.53
N ARG A 127 11.15 -25.66 -38.65
CA ARG A 127 12.34 -24.97 -39.20
C ARG A 127 13.58 -25.25 -38.36
N PHE A 128 13.44 -25.29 -37.05
CA PHE A 128 14.53 -25.61 -36.13
C PHE A 128 15.05 -27.03 -36.35
N THR A 129 14.18 -28.03 -36.39
CA THR A 129 14.58 -29.42 -36.64
C THR A 129 15.14 -29.62 -38.05
N ASP A 130 14.57 -28.95 -39.06
CA ASP A 130 15.01 -29.04 -40.46
C ASP A 130 16.44 -28.51 -40.64
N VAL A 131 16.77 -27.36 -40.02
CA VAL A 131 18.12 -26.80 -40.04
C VAL A 131 19.11 -27.76 -39.39
N ILE A 132 18.78 -28.27 -38.20
CA ILE A 132 19.64 -29.20 -37.46
C ILE A 132 19.88 -30.47 -38.27
N HIS A 133 18.82 -31.08 -38.77
CA HIS A 133 18.87 -32.31 -39.56
C HIS A 133 19.70 -32.13 -40.84
N SER A 134 19.51 -31.01 -41.56
CA SER A 134 20.28 -30.68 -42.76
C SER A 134 21.78 -30.54 -42.47
N THR A 135 22.15 -29.85 -41.39
CA THR A 135 23.54 -29.65 -40.99
C THR A 135 24.23 -30.97 -40.63
N ILE A 136 23.61 -31.79 -39.77
CA ILE A 136 24.21 -33.05 -39.32
C ILE A 136 24.28 -34.09 -40.47
N SER A 137 23.32 -34.08 -41.39
CA SER A 137 23.33 -34.94 -42.59
C SER A 137 24.51 -34.65 -43.53
N GLN A 138 25.02 -33.42 -43.50
CA GLN A 138 26.22 -33.02 -44.26
C GLN A 138 27.54 -33.32 -43.52
N GLY A 139 27.44 -33.96 -42.34
CA GLY A 139 28.57 -34.23 -41.45
C GLY A 139 29.06 -33.00 -40.67
N GLY A 140 28.23 -31.95 -40.58
CA GLY A 140 28.52 -30.73 -39.83
C GLY A 140 28.13 -30.81 -38.36
N ARG A 141 28.55 -29.81 -37.60
CA ARG A 141 28.22 -29.64 -36.19
C ARG A 141 27.25 -28.49 -35.99
N VAL A 142 26.32 -28.65 -35.06
CA VAL A 142 25.36 -27.60 -34.70
C VAL A 142 25.67 -27.07 -33.31
N LEU A 143 25.91 -25.77 -33.21
CA LEU A 143 25.97 -25.04 -31.95
C LEU A 143 24.63 -24.35 -31.67
N ILE A 144 24.09 -24.56 -30.48
CA ILE A 144 22.88 -23.86 -29.99
C ILE A 144 23.27 -23.07 -28.73
N PRO A 145 23.61 -21.78 -28.85
CA PRO A 145 23.96 -20.98 -27.68
C PRO A 145 22.69 -20.64 -26.89
N ALA A 146 22.61 -21.16 -25.66
CA ALA A 146 21.46 -20.96 -24.76
C ALA A 146 21.90 -20.92 -23.30
N TYR A 147 21.19 -20.18 -22.46
CA TYR A 147 21.40 -20.24 -21.01
C TYR A 147 20.96 -21.60 -20.46
N ALA A 148 21.60 -22.03 -19.36
CA ALA A 148 21.35 -23.35 -18.80
C ALA A 148 19.90 -23.52 -18.30
N LEU A 149 19.23 -22.46 -17.87
CA LEU A 149 17.85 -22.48 -17.36
C LEU A 149 16.97 -21.56 -18.19
N GLY A 150 15.71 -21.97 -18.42
CA GLY A 150 14.71 -21.22 -19.17
C GLY A 150 14.35 -21.91 -20.48
N ARG A 151 14.69 -21.29 -21.61
CA ARG A 151 14.32 -21.79 -22.95
C ARG A 151 15.08 -23.05 -23.39
N ALA A 152 16.24 -23.33 -22.78
CA ALA A 152 16.99 -24.55 -23.08
C ALA A 152 16.12 -25.80 -22.86
N GLN A 153 15.34 -25.85 -21.79
CA GLN A 153 14.49 -27.01 -21.49
C GLN A 153 13.44 -27.28 -22.58
N GLU A 154 12.87 -26.22 -23.17
CA GLU A 154 11.95 -26.36 -24.31
C GLU A 154 12.65 -26.96 -25.53
N LEU A 155 13.84 -26.46 -25.87
CA LEU A 155 14.63 -26.94 -27.00
C LEU A 155 15.07 -28.40 -26.79
N LEU A 156 15.45 -28.78 -25.57
CA LEU A 156 15.80 -30.16 -25.24
C LEU A 156 14.61 -31.11 -25.42
N LEU A 157 13.40 -30.70 -25.02
CA LEU A 157 12.17 -31.48 -25.25
C LEU A 157 11.87 -31.64 -26.75
N ILE A 158 12.08 -30.60 -27.56
CA ILE A 158 11.92 -30.66 -29.02
C ILE A 158 12.92 -31.65 -29.63
N LEU A 159 14.19 -31.56 -29.23
CA LEU A 159 15.26 -32.41 -29.76
C LEU A 159 15.10 -33.88 -29.36
N ASP A 160 14.78 -34.17 -28.10
CA ASP A 160 14.61 -35.56 -27.63
C ASP A 160 13.40 -36.23 -28.31
N GLU A 161 12.29 -35.50 -28.51
CA GLU A 161 11.13 -35.98 -29.28
C GLU A 161 11.49 -36.17 -30.76
N PHE A 162 12.25 -35.23 -31.36
CA PHE A 162 12.68 -35.35 -32.75
C PHE A 162 13.59 -36.57 -32.95
N TRP A 163 14.58 -36.78 -32.08
CA TRP A 163 15.46 -37.95 -32.14
C TRP A 163 14.70 -39.26 -31.93
N SER A 164 13.77 -39.30 -30.97
CA SER A 164 12.93 -40.48 -30.72
C SER A 164 12.14 -40.94 -31.96
N ASN A 165 11.76 -39.99 -32.82
CA ASN A 165 11.00 -40.24 -34.04
C ASN A 165 11.87 -40.54 -35.27
N HIS A 166 13.20 -40.40 -35.18
CA HIS A 166 14.14 -40.53 -36.30
C HIS A 166 15.30 -41.48 -35.94
N PRO A 167 15.09 -42.81 -36.04
CA PRO A 167 16.09 -43.81 -35.68
C PRO A 167 17.44 -43.69 -36.37
N GLU A 168 17.48 -43.11 -37.58
CA GLU A 168 18.68 -42.83 -38.34
C GLU A 168 19.63 -41.83 -37.63
N LEU A 169 19.11 -41.01 -36.71
CA LEU A 169 19.87 -40.02 -35.95
C LEU A 169 20.43 -40.56 -34.63
N HIS A 170 20.07 -41.77 -34.21
CA HIS A 170 20.45 -42.32 -32.91
C HIS A 170 21.97 -42.45 -32.68
N ASN A 171 22.76 -42.49 -33.75
CA ASN A 171 24.22 -42.52 -33.68
C ASN A 171 24.86 -41.13 -33.56
N ILE A 172 24.08 -40.07 -33.73
CA ILE A 172 24.54 -38.67 -33.67
C ILE A 172 24.22 -38.12 -32.27
N PRO A 173 25.25 -37.76 -31.48
CA PRO A 173 25.03 -37.33 -30.11
C PRO A 173 24.49 -35.90 -30.01
N ILE A 174 23.57 -35.70 -29.07
CA ILE A 174 23.17 -34.39 -28.58
C ILE A 174 23.79 -34.17 -27.20
N TYR A 175 24.50 -33.05 -27.04
CA TYR A 175 25.11 -32.67 -25.78
C TYR A 175 24.43 -31.43 -25.19
N TYR A 176 24.06 -31.52 -23.92
CA TYR A 176 23.66 -30.38 -23.11
C TYR A 176 24.82 -29.97 -22.22
N ALA A 177 25.50 -28.91 -22.64
CA ALA A 177 26.79 -28.49 -22.14
C ALA A 177 26.65 -27.36 -21.12
N SER A 178 26.41 -27.75 -19.86
CA SER A 178 26.39 -26.84 -18.72
C SER A 178 26.93 -27.55 -17.47
N PRO A 179 27.83 -26.92 -16.70
CA PRO A 179 28.27 -27.43 -15.40
C PRO A 179 27.12 -27.67 -14.42
N LEU A 180 26.01 -26.95 -14.59
CA LEU A 180 24.82 -27.04 -13.74
C LEU A 180 23.70 -27.90 -14.32
N ALA A 181 23.88 -28.48 -15.52
CA ALA A 181 22.85 -29.25 -16.23
C ALA A 181 22.06 -30.20 -15.33
N LYS A 182 22.77 -31.05 -14.57
CA LYS A 182 22.15 -32.04 -13.66
C LYS A 182 21.36 -31.39 -12.51
N LYS A 183 21.86 -30.29 -11.94
CA LYS A 183 21.17 -29.56 -10.85
C LYS A 183 19.94 -28.82 -11.39
N CYS A 184 20.05 -28.25 -12.59
CA CYS A 184 18.95 -27.58 -13.28
C CYS A 184 17.77 -28.54 -13.55
N MET A 185 18.06 -29.75 -14.04
CA MET A 185 17.02 -30.76 -14.27
C MET A 185 16.30 -31.16 -12.98
N ALA A 186 17.02 -31.32 -11.87
CA ALA A 186 16.41 -31.66 -10.58
C ALA A 186 15.42 -30.58 -10.10
N VAL A 187 15.70 -29.30 -10.36
CA VAL A 187 14.76 -28.21 -10.06
C VAL A 187 13.51 -28.30 -10.92
N TYR A 188 13.65 -28.52 -12.24
CA TYR A 188 12.49 -28.69 -13.13
C TYR A 188 11.62 -29.88 -12.70
N GLN A 189 12.24 -31.00 -12.31
CA GLN A 189 11.53 -32.18 -11.80
C GLN A 189 10.79 -31.93 -10.48
N THR A 190 11.36 -31.10 -9.61
CA THR A 190 10.74 -30.76 -8.31
C THR A 190 9.48 -29.90 -8.49
N TYR A 191 9.46 -29.01 -9.49
CA TYR A 191 8.37 -28.06 -9.71
C TYR A 191 7.42 -28.43 -10.86
N ILE A 192 7.24 -29.73 -11.13
CA ILE A 192 6.32 -30.24 -12.17
C ILE A 192 4.87 -29.79 -11.95
N ASN A 193 4.45 -29.60 -10.70
CA ASN A 193 3.09 -29.11 -10.43
C ASN A 193 2.83 -27.68 -10.96
N SER A 194 3.90 -26.90 -11.21
CA SER A 194 3.82 -25.57 -11.81
C SER A 194 3.82 -25.58 -13.34
N MET A 195 3.94 -26.75 -13.96
CA MET A 195 3.98 -26.93 -15.42
C MET A 195 2.57 -27.14 -16.01
N ASN A 196 2.50 -27.23 -17.34
CA ASN A 196 1.25 -27.50 -18.05
C ASN A 196 0.70 -28.91 -17.78
N GLU A 197 -0.54 -29.14 -18.21
CA GLU A 197 -1.23 -30.41 -18.00
C GLU A 197 -0.58 -31.57 -18.77
N ARG A 198 0.01 -31.28 -19.94
CA ARG A 198 0.75 -32.26 -20.74
C ARG A 198 1.89 -32.89 -19.94
N ILE A 199 2.78 -32.07 -19.37
CA ILE A 199 3.92 -32.57 -18.59
C ILE A 199 3.48 -33.24 -17.30
N ARG A 200 2.49 -32.66 -16.60
CA ARG A 200 1.94 -33.27 -15.38
C ARG A 200 1.37 -34.67 -15.63
N SER A 201 0.69 -34.85 -16.77
CA SER A 201 0.13 -36.15 -17.17
C SER A 201 1.22 -37.13 -17.59
N GLN A 202 2.22 -36.69 -18.36
CA GLN A 202 3.35 -37.53 -18.78
C GLN A 202 4.17 -38.01 -17.58
N PHE A 203 4.41 -37.14 -16.59
CA PHE A 203 5.20 -37.46 -15.41
C PHE A 203 4.62 -38.60 -14.57
N ALA A 204 3.31 -38.85 -14.65
CA ALA A 204 2.69 -40.00 -14.00
C ALA A 204 3.19 -41.35 -14.56
N THR A 205 3.68 -41.36 -15.81
CA THR A 205 4.20 -42.56 -16.48
C THR A 205 5.73 -42.56 -16.57
N ALA A 206 6.31 -41.45 -17.01
CA ALA A 206 7.75 -41.31 -17.20
C ALA A 206 8.17 -39.84 -17.06
N ASN A 207 9.38 -39.61 -16.58
CA ASN A 207 9.90 -38.26 -16.42
C ASN A 207 10.28 -37.64 -17.77
N PRO A 208 9.60 -36.58 -18.23
CA PRO A 208 9.88 -35.99 -19.55
C PRO A 208 11.20 -35.21 -19.60
N PHE A 209 11.85 -34.97 -18.46
CA PHE A 209 13.17 -34.35 -18.37
C PHE A 209 14.30 -35.37 -18.15
N ASP A 210 13.98 -36.67 -18.19
CA ASP A 210 14.97 -37.74 -18.26
C ASP A 210 15.19 -38.11 -19.74
N PHE A 211 15.99 -37.28 -20.40
CA PHE A 211 16.20 -37.35 -21.85
C PHE A 211 16.96 -38.62 -22.25
N LYS A 212 16.48 -39.30 -23.29
CA LYS A 212 17.06 -40.57 -23.76
C LYS A 212 18.19 -40.36 -24.76
N HIS A 213 18.13 -39.29 -25.52
CA HIS A 213 19.05 -39.01 -26.63
C HIS A 213 20.02 -37.86 -26.34
N ILE A 214 19.97 -37.30 -25.12
CA ILE A 214 20.74 -36.12 -24.73
C ILE A 214 21.68 -36.47 -23.58
N SER A 215 22.98 -36.23 -23.79
CA SER A 215 24.02 -36.48 -22.80
C SER A 215 24.52 -35.16 -22.17
N PRO A 216 24.78 -35.12 -20.85
CA PRO A 216 25.36 -33.95 -20.23
C PRO A 216 26.84 -33.81 -20.61
N LEU A 217 27.28 -32.58 -20.90
CA LEU A 217 28.68 -32.26 -21.16
C LEU A 217 29.18 -31.24 -20.12
N LYS A 218 30.22 -31.60 -19.35
CA LYS A 218 30.70 -30.77 -18.22
C LYS A 218 31.65 -29.66 -18.67
N SER A 219 32.57 -29.98 -19.57
CA SER A 219 33.65 -29.11 -20.03
C SER A 219 34.07 -29.52 -21.44
N ILE A 220 34.83 -28.66 -22.11
CA ILE A 220 35.42 -28.95 -23.42
C ILE A 220 36.42 -30.11 -23.36
N GLU A 221 37.08 -30.33 -22.23
CA GLU A 221 38.04 -31.43 -22.04
C GLU A 221 37.37 -32.81 -22.12
N ASN A 222 36.09 -32.88 -21.74
CA ASN A 222 35.28 -34.09 -21.80
C ASN A 222 34.59 -34.27 -23.16
N PHE A 223 34.80 -33.33 -24.09
CA PHE A 223 34.17 -33.34 -25.40
C PHE A 223 35.10 -33.97 -26.42
N ASN A 224 34.70 -35.13 -26.95
CA ASN A 224 35.40 -35.75 -28.07
C ASN A 224 34.76 -35.31 -29.39
N ASP A 225 35.38 -34.34 -30.07
CA ASP A 225 34.80 -33.68 -31.24
C ASP A 225 34.93 -34.48 -32.55
N VAL A 226 34.30 -35.66 -32.57
CA VAL A 226 34.36 -36.62 -33.70
C VAL A 226 33.01 -36.72 -34.40
N GLY A 227 33.00 -36.38 -35.69
CA GLY A 227 31.81 -36.49 -36.54
C GLY A 227 30.76 -35.40 -36.29
N PRO A 228 29.55 -35.56 -36.85
CA PRO A 228 28.45 -34.64 -36.62
C PRO A 228 27.98 -34.72 -35.15
N SER A 229 27.64 -33.58 -34.57
CA SER A 229 27.07 -33.48 -33.23
C SER A 229 26.22 -32.24 -33.07
N VAL A 230 25.30 -32.26 -32.10
CA VAL A 230 24.52 -31.08 -31.70
C VAL A 230 24.94 -30.73 -30.28
N VAL A 231 25.38 -29.50 -30.05
CA VAL A 231 25.81 -29.04 -28.73
C VAL A 231 25.05 -27.78 -28.34
N MET A 232 24.27 -27.89 -27.26
CA MET A 232 23.64 -26.74 -26.61
C MET A 232 24.51 -26.28 -25.45
N ALA A 233 25.01 -25.05 -25.51
CA ALA A 233 26.02 -24.56 -24.56
C ALA A 233 25.71 -23.14 -24.06
N SER A 234 26.10 -22.85 -22.81
CA SER A 234 25.99 -21.51 -22.21
C SER A 234 27.27 -20.68 -22.37
N PRO A 235 27.16 -19.34 -22.39
CA PRO A 235 25.94 -18.50 -22.39
C PRO A 235 25.35 -18.27 -23.80
N GLY A 236 24.11 -17.78 -23.86
CA GLY A 236 23.43 -17.48 -25.14
C GLY A 236 24.05 -16.34 -25.96
N GLY A 237 24.69 -15.37 -25.31
CA GLY A 237 25.29 -14.19 -25.97
C GLY A 237 26.68 -14.40 -26.60
N LEU A 238 27.25 -15.61 -26.51
CA LEU A 238 28.59 -15.96 -27.02
C LEU A 238 29.72 -15.04 -26.52
N GLN A 239 29.57 -14.44 -25.33
CA GLN A 239 30.59 -13.53 -24.78
C GLN A 239 31.81 -14.26 -24.23
N SER A 240 31.57 -15.35 -23.51
CA SER A 240 32.57 -16.15 -22.81
C SER A 240 32.06 -17.60 -22.70
N GLY A 241 32.70 -18.42 -21.85
CA GLY A 241 32.21 -19.76 -21.55
C GLY A 241 32.32 -20.76 -22.69
N LEU A 242 31.62 -21.89 -22.54
CA LEU A 242 31.74 -23.04 -23.42
C LEU A 242 31.10 -22.80 -24.79
N SER A 243 30.00 -22.06 -24.86
CA SER A 243 29.38 -21.70 -26.15
C SER A 243 30.32 -20.88 -27.01
N ARG A 244 31.08 -19.95 -26.42
CA ARG A 244 32.09 -19.16 -27.14
C ARG A 244 33.29 -20.01 -27.56
N GLN A 245 33.78 -20.91 -26.70
CA GLN A 245 34.88 -21.81 -27.06
C GLN A 245 34.53 -22.70 -28.26
N LEU A 246 33.33 -23.29 -28.24
CA LEU A 246 32.84 -24.12 -29.34
C LEU A 246 32.64 -23.29 -30.62
N PHE A 247 32.10 -22.07 -30.49
CA PHE A 247 31.97 -21.16 -31.62
C PHE A 247 33.33 -20.86 -32.26
N ASP A 248 34.33 -20.47 -31.46
CA ASP A 248 35.68 -20.16 -31.95
C ASP A 248 36.34 -21.37 -32.64
N MET A 249 36.05 -22.60 -32.19
CA MET A 249 36.52 -23.83 -32.83
C MET A 249 35.82 -24.13 -34.16
N TRP A 250 34.55 -23.76 -34.31
CA TRP A 250 33.68 -24.24 -35.39
C TRP A 250 33.37 -23.19 -36.47
N CYS A 251 33.59 -21.90 -36.21
CA CYS A 251 33.13 -20.81 -37.07
C CYS A 251 33.73 -20.80 -38.48
N SER A 252 34.93 -21.37 -38.65
CA SER A 252 35.66 -21.38 -39.92
C SER A 252 35.23 -22.49 -40.89
N ASP A 253 34.45 -23.48 -40.44
CA ASP A 253 33.98 -24.58 -41.29
C ASP A 253 32.54 -24.33 -41.77
N LYS A 254 32.37 -24.28 -43.10
CA LYS A 254 31.09 -24.05 -43.78
C LYS A 254 30.04 -25.15 -43.60
N LYS A 255 30.46 -26.34 -43.14
CA LYS A 255 29.53 -27.44 -42.83
C LYS A 255 28.80 -27.21 -41.51
N ASN A 256 29.35 -26.40 -40.61
CA ASN A 256 28.79 -26.18 -39.29
C ASN A 256 27.67 -25.13 -39.33
N ALA A 257 26.81 -25.15 -38.32
CA ALA A 257 25.75 -24.16 -38.13
C ALA A 257 25.67 -23.68 -36.68
N CYS A 258 25.35 -22.40 -36.50
CA CYS A 258 25.04 -21.77 -35.22
C CYS A 258 23.57 -21.36 -35.25
N VAL A 259 22.74 -21.98 -34.42
CA VAL A 259 21.30 -21.73 -34.35
C VAL A 259 21.00 -20.91 -33.10
N ILE A 260 20.72 -19.62 -33.28
CA ILE A 260 20.44 -18.68 -32.20
C ILE A 260 18.94 -18.75 -31.87
N PRO A 261 18.57 -19.25 -30.67
CA PRO A 261 17.19 -19.64 -30.40
C PRO A 261 16.35 -18.53 -29.74
N GLY A 262 16.87 -17.34 -29.45
CA GLY A 262 16.14 -16.35 -28.67
C GLY A 262 16.66 -14.93 -28.86
N TYR A 263 16.01 -13.98 -28.19
CA TYR A 263 16.39 -12.58 -28.25
C TYR A 263 17.85 -12.39 -27.78
N VAL A 264 18.61 -11.62 -28.56
CA VAL A 264 20.01 -11.30 -28.27
C VAL A 264 20.19 -9.80 -28.13
N VAL A 265 20.89 -9.42 -27.06
CA VAL A 265 21.12 -8.02 -26.68
C VAL A 265 22.18 -7.40 -27.59
N GLU A 266 22.01 -6.11 -27.91
CA GLU A 266 23.01 -5.31 -28.62
C GLU A 266 24.37 -5.32 -27.92
N GLY A 267 25.44 -5.30 -28.71
CA GLY A 267 26.82 -5.38 -28.22
C GLY A 267 27.32 -6.80 -27.94
N THR A 268 26.49 -7.84 -28.10
CA THR A 268 26.92 -9.23 -27.98
C THR A 268 27.40 -9.83 -29.32
N LEU A 269 28.30 -10.83 -29.27
CA LEU A 269 28.78 -11.54 -30.45
C LEU A 269 27.62 -12.26 -31.15
N ALA A 270 26.70 -12.84 -30.39
CA ALA A 270 25.49 -13.46 -30.95
C ALA A 270 24.68 -12.47 -31.78
N LYS A 271 24.58 -11.19 -31.37
CA LYS A 271 23.93 -10.14 -32.16
C LYS A 271 24.74 -9.77 -33.40
N THR A 272 26.06 -9.69 -33.30
CA THR A 272 26.96 -9.38 -34.43
C THR A 272 26.87 -10.42 -35.54
N ILE A 273 26.90 -11.71 -35.20
CA ILE A 273 26.94 -12.79 -36.21
C ILE A 273 25.62 -13.00 -36.95
N ILE A 274 24.50 -12.50 -36.43
CA ILE A 274 23.21 -12.51 -37.15
C ILE A 274 23.28 -11.69 -38.45
N ASN A 275 24.15 -10.66 -38.49
CA ASN A 275 24.36 -9.86 -39.68
C ASN A 275 25.39 -10.48 -40.66
N GLU A 276 25.83 -11.72 -40.38
CA GLU A 276 26.74 -12.51 -41.22
C GLU A 276 28.01 -11.72 -41.67
N PRO A 277 28.80 -11.17 -40.74
CA PRO A 277 30.06 -10.52 -41.09
C PRO A 277 31.02 -11.54 -41.74
N LYS A 278 31.93 -11.08 -42.61
CA LYS A 278 32.91 -11.96 -43.25
C LYS A 278 33.91 -12.58 -42.26
N GLU A 279 34.24 -11.83 -41.20
CA GLU A 279 35.18 -12.23 -40.17
C GLU A 279 34.63 -11.91 -38.79
N VAL A 280 35.09 -12.68 -37.79
CA VAL A 280 34.76 -12.51 -36.38
C VAL A 280 36.04 -12.51 -35.54
N THR A 281 36.03 -11.73 -34.46
CA THR A 281 37.15 -11.70 -33.50
C THR A 281 37.00 -12.82 -32.48
N LEU A 282 38.00 -13.70 -32.40
CA LEU A 282 38.08 -14.80 -31.44
C LEU A 282 38.48 -14.31 -30.04
N MET A 283 38.34 -15.16 -29.02
CA MET A 283 38.70 -14.79 -27.64
C MET A 283 40.19 -14.47 -27.45
N ASN A 284 41.06 -15.03 -28.30
CA ASN A 284 42.50 -14.78 -28.27
C ASN A 284 42.90 -13.46 -28.97
N GLY A 285 41.92 -12.69 -29.47
CA GLY A 285 42.14 -11.43 -30.18
C GLY A 285 42.44 -11.57 -31.68
N LEU A 286 42.56 -12.78 -32.20
CA LEU A 286 42.76 -13.03 -33.64
C LEU A 286 41.42 -12.93 -34.40
N THR A 287 41.50 -12.68 -35.70
CA THR A 287 40.34 -12.74 -36.60
C THR A 287 40.25 -14.12 -37.25
N ALA A 288 39.03 -14.60 -37.47
CA ALA A 288 38.74 -15.83 -38.19
C ALA A 288 37.58 -15.61 -39.17
N PRO A 289 37.56 -16.31 -40.32
CA PRO A 289 36.43 -16.24 -41.24
C PRO A 289 35.18 -16.84 -40.60
N LEU A 290 34.04 -16.19 -40.80
CA LEU A 290 32.73 -16.74 -40.44
C LEU A 290 32.15 -17.48 -41.65
N ASN A 291 32.50 -18.76 -41.77
CA ASN A 291 32.01 -19.62 -42.85
C ASN A 291 30.81 -20.48 -42.43
N MET A 292 30.68 -20.75 -41.13
CA MET A 292 29.56 -21.52 -40.60
C MET A 292 28.24 -20.79 -40.87
N GLN A 293 27.16 -21.54 -41.06
CA GLN A 293 25.84 -20.94 -41.28
C GLN A 293 25.29 -20.38 -39.97
N VAL A 294 24.70 -19.18 -40.00
CA VAL A 294 24.06 -18.58 -38.83
C VAL A 294 22.55 -18.54 -39.06
N HIS A 295 21.79 -19.19 -38.18
CA HIS A 295 20.34 -19.24 -38.26
C HIS A 295 19.72 -18.60 -37.03
N TYR A 296 18.94 -17.54 -37.23
CA TYR A 296 18.10 -16.96 -36.17
C TYR A 296 16.70 -17.56 -36.21
N ILE A 297 16.35 -18.33 -35.17
CA ILE A 297 15.03 -18.97 -35.04
C ILE A 297 14.51 -18.66 -33.64
N SER A 298 13.59 -17.70 -33.54
CA SER A 298 13.12 -17.19 -32.25
C SER A 298 12.19 -18.17 -31.52
N PHE A 299 12.70 -18.84 -30.49
CA PHE A 299 11.98 -19.51 -29.41
C PHE A 299 11.88 -18.64 -28.15
N SER A 300 12.10 -17.32 -28.30
CA SER A 300 11.92 -16.38 -27.20
C SER A 300 10.47 -16.42 -26.75
N ALA A 301 10.25 -16.68 -25.47
CA ALA A 301 8.92 -16.81 -24.89
C ALA A 301 8.39 -15.46 -24.40
N HIS A 302 8.58 -14.39 -25.17
CA HIS A 302 7.98 -13.08 -24.86
C HIS A 302 6.73 -12.89 -25.71
N ALA A 303 5.81 -12.10 -25.20
CA ALA A 303 4.61 -11.72 -25.93
C ALA A 303 4.97 -10.91 -27.18
N ASP A 304 4.42 -11.30 -28.33
CA ASP A 304 4.47 -10.48 -29.55
C ASP A 304 3.38 -9.40 -29.55
N PHE A 305 3.28 -8.66 -30.66
CA PHE A 305 2.26 -7.61 -30.79
C PHE A 305 0.83 -8.15 -30.67
N ALA A 306 0.53 -9.28 -31.31
CA ALA A 306 -0.82 -9.84 -31.30
C ALA A 306 -1.21 -10.30 -29.89
N GLN A 307 -0.29 -10.96 -29.20
CA GLN A 307 -0.48 -11.42 -27.83
C GLN A 307 -0.61 -10.25 -26.85
N THR A 308 0.23 -9.21 -26.98
CA THR A 308 0.19 -8.02 -26.13
C THR A 308 -1.07 -7.20 -26.35
N SER A 309 -1.44 -7.00 -27.62
CA SER A 309 -2.67 -6.32 -27.99
C SER A 309 -3.89 -7.04 -27.44
N ALA A 310 -4.00 -8.36 -27.65
CA ALA A 310 -5.10 -9.17 -27.12
C ALA A 310 -5.16 -9.15 -25.58
N PHE A 311 -4.01 -9.28 -24.90
CA PHE A 311 -3.96 -9.22 -23.44
C PHE A 311 -4.48 -7.88 -22.89
N LEU A 312 -4.04 -6.75 -23.47
CA LEU A 312 -4.50 -5.43 -23.08
C LEU A 312 -5.97 -5.19 -23.46
N ASP A 313 -6.43 -5.81 -24.54
CA ASP A 313 -7.82 -5.76 -24.98
C ASP A 313 -8.76 -6.44 -23.97
N GLU A 314 -8.35 -7.59 -23.44
CA GLU A 314 -9.09 -8.36 -22.43
C GLU A 314 -9.01 -7.73 -21.03
N VAL A 315 -7.84 -7.22 -20.64
CA VAL A 315 -7.60 -6.64 -19.31
C VAL A 315 -8.16 -5.21 -19.18
N MET A 316 -8.28 -4.48 -20.30
CA MET A 316 -8.82 -3.11 -20.39
C MET A 316 -8.31 -2.10 -19.33
N PRO A 317 -6.99 -2.01 -19.06
CA PRO A 317 -6.49 -1.07 -18.06
C PRO A 317 -6.64 0.39 -18.55
N PRO A 318 -7.02 1.34 -17.69
CA PRO A 318 -7.09 2.76 -18.07
C PRO A 318 -5.70 3.39 -18.23
N ASN A 319 -4.68 2.84 -17.56
CA ASN A 319 -3.29 3.31 -17.69
C ASN A 319 -2.36 2.15 -18.05
N ILE A 320 -1.59 2.31 -19.12
CA ILE A 320 -0.60 1.34 -19.60
C ILE A 320 0.78 1.99 -19.53
N VAL A 321 1.74 1.31 -18.90
CA VAL A 321 3.15 1.72 -18.82
C VAL A 321 4.00 0.66 -19.52
N LEU A 322 4.54 1.00 -20.69
CA LEU A 322 5.43 0.12 -21.43
C LEU A 322 6.85 0.22 -20.85
N VAL A 323 7.43 -0.94 -20.55
CA VAL A 323 8.80 -1.10 -20.04
C VAL A 323 9.49 -2.23 -20.81
N HIS A 324 10.76 -2.50 -20.52
CA HIS A 324 11.51 -3.65 -21.05
C HIS A 324 11.37 -3.82 -22.59
N GLY A 325 11.91 -2.88 -23.35
CA GLY A 325 11.90 -2.90 -24.82
C GLY A 325 12.83 -1.84 -25.40
N GLN A 326 13.23 -2.03 -26.65
CA GLN A 326 14.10 -1.08 -27.35
C GLN A 326 13.31 0.20 -27.68
N GLU A 327 13.93 1.39 -27.51
CA GLU A 327 13.23 2.69 -27.56
C GLU A 327 12.36 2.89 -28.81
N ASN A 328 12.88 2.53 -30.00
CA ASN A 328 12.15 2.69 -31.24
C ASN A 328 10.99 1.69 -31.36
N GLU A 329 11.22 0.42 -31.04
CA GLU A 329 10.17 -0.62 -31.08
C GLU A 329 9.07 -0.36 -30.04
N MET A 330 9.43 0.11 -28.84
CA MET A 330 8.48 0.53 -27.80
C MET A 330 7.66 1.74 -28.27
N GLY A 331 8.28 2.71 -28.95
CA GLY A 331 7.59 3.85 -29.55
C GLY A 331 6.59 3.43 -30.64
N ARG A 332 6.95 2.47 -31.49
CA ARG A 332 6.05 1.88 -32.51
C ARG A 332 4.89 1.13 -31.88
N LEU A 333 5.14 0.35 -30.82
CA LEU A 333 4.10 -0.34 -30.06
C LEU A 333 3.10 0.67 -29.48
N LYS A 334 3.60 1.72 -28.81
CA LYS A 334 2.76 2.79 -28.28
C LYS A 334 1.86 3.39 -29.36
N GLN A 335 2.42 3.75 -30.52
CA GLN A 335 1.63 4.33 -31.62
C GLN A 335 0.51 3.40 -32.07
N LYS A 336 0.80 2.11 -32.29
CA LYS A 336 -0.23 1.13 -32.67
C LYS A 336 -1.32 0.98 -31.61
N LEU A 337 -0.95 0.87 -30.33
CA LEU A 337 -1.91 0.72 -29.24
C LEU A 337 -2.78 1.97 -29.06
N VAL A 338 -2.21 3.18 -29.23
CA VAL A 338 -2.98 4.43 -29.20
C VAL A 338 -4.00 4.47 -30.33
N THR A 339 -3.64 4.03 -31.53
CA THR A 339 -4.58 3.93 -32.66
C THR A 339 -5.65 2.87 -32.41
N GLN A 340 -5.27 1.71 -31.89
CA GLN A 340 -6.19 0.60 -31.67
C GLN A 340 -7.20 0.87 -30.55
N PHE A 341 -6.77 1.56 -29.49
CA PHE A 341 -7.59 1.89 -28.32
C PHE A 341 -8.04 3.36 -28.33
N ALA A 342 -8.16 3.98 -29.51
CA ALA A 342 -8.51 5.40 -29.64
C ALA A 342 -9.93 5.71 -29.14
N ASP A 343 -10.81 4.71 -29.14
CA ASP A 343 -12.16 4.71 -28.57
C ASP A 343 -12.17 4.59 -27.04
N ARG A 344 -11.03 4.23 -26.44
CA ARG A 344 -10.87 4.10 -24.99
C ARG A 344 -10.16 5.34 -24.44
N ASN A 345 -10.55 5.76 -23.25
CA ASN A 345 -9.81 6.80 -22.52
C ASN A 345 -8.55 6.20 -21.84
N THR A 346 -7.76 5.44 -22.61
CA THR A 346 -6.59 4.70 -22.12
C THR A 346 -5.32 5.53 -22.32
N LYS A 347 -4.57 5.77 -21.24
CA LYS A 347 -3.31 6.50 -21.27
C LYS A 347 -2.13 5.54 -21.42
N ILE A 348 -1.35 5.69 -22.49
CA ILE A 348 -0.18 4.83 -22.77
C ILE A 348 1.12 5.61 -22.60
N LEU A 349 2.01 5.11 -21.75
CA LEU A 349 3.24 5.76 -21.31
C LEU A 349 4.47 4.90 -21.63
N THR A 350 5.59 5.57 -21.90
CA THR A 350 6.88 4.96 -22.25
C THR A 350 7.99 5.74 -21.52
N PRO A 351 8.06 5.64 -20.18
CA PRO A 351 9.02 6.42 -19.40
C PRO A 351 10.46 5.98 -19.69
N LYS A 352 11.39 6.94 -19.72
CA LYS A 352 12.83 6.64 -19.76
C LYS A 352 13.34 6.29 -18.37
N ASN A 353 14.55 5.72 -18.28
CA ASN A 353 15.22 5.52 -17.01
C ASN A 353 15.30 6.86 -16.24
N CYS A 354 15.04 6.80 -14.94
CA CYS A 354 14.96 7.96 -14.03
C CYS A 354 13.82 8.95 -14.31
N GLN A 355 12.91 8.67 -15.26
CA GLN A 355 11.71 9.48 -15.47
C GLN A 355 10.56 8.98 -14.58
N SER A 356 10.10 9.83 -13.66
CA SER A 356 8.93 9.54 -12.82
C SER A 356 7.63 9.60 -13.63
N VAL A 357 6.69 8.72 -13.30
CA VAL A 357 5.32 8.73 -13.81
C VAL A 357 4.38 9.07 -12.66
N GLU A 358 3.66 10.18 -12.78
CA GLU A 358 2.70 10.63 -11.77
C GLU A 358 1.27 10.35 -12.22
N MET A 359 0.47 9.79 -11.30
CA MET A 359 -0.94 9.51 -11.48
C MET A 359 -1.70 9.86 -10.20
N TYR A 360 -2.88 10.44 -10.35
CA TYR A 360 -3.70 10.90 -9.24
C TYR A 360 -4.97 10.05 -9.15
N PHE A 361 -5.16 9.40 -8.01
CA PHE A 361 -6.32 8.55 -7.75
C PHE A 361 -7.13 9.16 -6.60
N ASN A 362 -8.36 9.55 -6.89
CA ASN A 362 -9.29 9.98 -5.85
C ASN A 362 -9.89 8.73 -5.21
N SER A 363 -9.50 8.45 -3.97
CA SER A 363 -10.16 7.42 -3.17
C SER A 363 -11.12 8.08 -2.19
N GLU A 364 -12.38 7.66 -2.22
CA GLU A 364 -13.29 7.95 -1.13
C GLU A 364 -12.84 7.16 0.10
N LYS A 365 -12.52 7.87 1.19
CA LYS A 365 -12.14 7.21 2.44
C LYS A 365 -13.39 6.67 3.11
N MET A 366 -13.64 5.38 2.95
CA MET A 366 -14.70 4.69 3.68
C MET A 366 -14.23 4.34 5.09
N ALA A 367 -14.95 4.84 6.10
CA ALA A 367 -14.85 4.38 7.47
C ALA A 367 -16.00 3.42 7.78
N LYS A 368 -15.69 2.24 8.33
CA LYS A 368 -16.71 1.25 8.75
C LYS A 368 -17.05 1.46 10.22
N THR A 369 -18.33 1.60 10.54
CA THR A 369 -18.84 1.54 11.92
C THR A 369 -18.73 0.11 12.43
N ILE A 370 -18.18 -0.05 13.64
CA ILE A 370 -18.10 -1.35 14.32
C ILE A 370 -18.49 -1.23 15.80
N GLY A 371 -18.84 -2.35 16.43
CA GLY A 371 -19.25 -2.40 17.83
C GLY A 371 -20.65 -1.83 18.05
N ARG A 372 -20.88 -1.20 19.20
CA ARG A 372 -22.18 -0.62 19.59
C ARG A 372 -22.66 0.47 18.63
N LEU A 373 -21.72 1.23 18.07
CA LEU A 373 -22.00 2.24 17.04
C LEU A 373 -22.60 1.67 15.75
N ALA A 374 -22.52 0.34 15.55
CA ALA A 374 -23.14 -0.35 14.43
C ALA A 374 -24.51 -0.98 14.76
N GLU A 375 -24.98 -0.95 16.02
CA GLU A 375 -26.27 -1.53 16.42
C GLU A 375 -27.46 -0.82 15.75
N LYS A 376 -27.35 0.51 15.60
CA LYS A 376 -28.31 1.33 14.86
C LYS A 376 -27.62 1.87 13.63
N THR A 377 -28.19 1.59 12.45
CA THR A 377 -27.71 2.20 11.21
C THR A 377 -28.08 3.69 11.23
N PRO A 378 -27.11 4.62 11.09
CA PRO A 378 -27.38 6.05 11.12
C PRO A 378 -28.13 6.50 9.86
N GLU A 379 -29.03 7.47 10.01
CA GLU A 379 -29.73 8.10 8.89
C GLU A 379 -28.90 9.22 8.24
N VAL A 380 -29.22 9.57 6.99
CA VAL A 380 -28.51 10.64 6.27
C VAL A 380 -28.71 11.97 7.01
N GLY A 381 -27.61 12.54 7.50
CA GLY A 381 -27.60 13.80 8.28
C GLY A 381 -27.54 13.60 9.80
N GLU A 382 -27.60 12.36 10.29
CA GLU A 382 -27.40 12.04 11.71
C GLU A 382 -25.91 12.17 12.08
N THR A 383 -25.61 12.83 13.20
CA THR A 383 -24.24 13.01 13.66
C THR A 383 -23.73 11.71 14.28
N VAL A 384 -22.65 11.15 13.72
CA VAL A 384 -21.96 9.97 14.28
C VAL A 384 -20.73 10.45 15.06
N SER A 385 -20.68 10.14 16.36
CA SER A 385 -19.54 10.45 17.24
C SER A 385 -18.89 9.16 17.73
N GLY A 386 -17.56 9.09 17.68
CA GLY A 386 -16.81 7.92 18.10
C GLY A 386 -15.30 8.08 17.88
N LEU A 387 -14.54 7.06 18.24
CA LEU A 387 -13.11 6.97 17.97
C LEU A 387 -12.87 6.44 16.55
N LEU A 388 -12.15 7.20 15.74
CA LEU A 388 -11.70 6.77 14.41
C LEU A 388 -10.33 6.10 14.52
N VAL A 389 -10.29 4.79 14.32
CA VAL A 389 -9.07 3.98 14.32
C VAL A 389 -8.66 3.70 12.87
N LYS A 390 -7.40 3.97 12.55
CA LYS A 390 -6.80 3.66 11.24
C LYS A 390 -5.83 2.49 11.38
N LYS A 391 -6.09 1.39 10.66
CA LYS A 391 -5.16 0.25 10.53
C LYS A 391 -4.77 0.08 9.06
N GLY A 392 -3.52 0.41 8.73
CA GLY A 392 -3.08 0.48 7.32
C GLY A 392 -3.89 1.53 6.55
N PHE A 393 -4.62 1.11 5.52
CA PHE A 393 -5.53 1.96 4.74
C PHE A 393 -7.00 1.84 5.14
N THR A 394 -7.32 0.96 6.10
CA THR A 394 -8.70 0.78 6.58
C THR A 394 -9.01 1.75 7.72
N TYR A 395 -10.19 2.37 7.64
CA TYR A 395 -10.72 3.26 8.66
C TYR A 395 -11.91 2.57 9.35
N GLN A 396 -11.90 2.59 10.68
CA GLN A 396 -12.98 2.04 11.50
C GLN A 396 -13.40 3.09 12.52
N ILE A 397 -14.69 3.31 12.68
CA ILE A 397 -15.24 4.17 13.73
C ILE A 397 -15.94 3.28 14.76
N MET A 398 -15.62 3.47 16.03
CA MET A 398 -16.11 2.65 17.13
C MET A 398 -16.31 3.46 18.39
N ALA A 399 -17.02 2.89 19.36
CA ALA A 399 -17.28 3.56 20.62
C ALA A 399 -16.00 3.51 21.48
N PRO A 400 -15.75 4.50 22.36
CA PRO A 400 -14.57 4.47 23.24
C PRO A 400 -14.45 3.19 24.05
N GLU A 401 -15.59 2.62 24.45
CA GLU A 401 -15.66 1.37 25.23
C GLU A 401 -15.28 0.16 24.39
N ASP A 402 -15.52 0.19 23.08
CA ASP A 402 -15.26 -0.94 22.17
C ASP A 402 -13.78 -1.02 21.73
N LEU A 403 -12.98 0.00 22.06
CA LEU A 403 -11.59 0.08 21.62
C LEU A 403 -10.76 -1.14 22.06
N HIS A 404 -10.94 -1.60 23.29
CA HIS A 404 -10.21 -2.77 23.82
C HIS A 404 -10.67 -4.11 23.22
N VAL A 405 -11.86 -4.15 22.60
CA VAL A 405 -12.43 -5.35 21.98
C VAL A 405 -11.91 -5.50 20.55
N PHE A 406 -11.87 -4.40 19.78
CA PHE A 406 -11.55 -4.44 18.35
C PHE A 406 -10.13 -3.97 18.02
N SER A 407 -9.38 -3.47 19.00
CA SER A 407 -7.98 -3.09 18.85
C SER A 407 -7.09 -3.82 19.87
N GLN A 408 -5.78 -3.81 19.62
CA GLN A 408 -4.79 -4.30 20.60
C GLN A 408 -4.47 -3.26 21.68
N LEU A 409 -5.19 -2.13 21.70
CA LEU A 409 -4.96 -1.06 22.66
C LEU A 409 -5.79 -1.32 23.91
N SER A 410 -5.11 -1.37 25.06
CA SER A 410 -5.75 -1.37 26.37
C SER A 410 -6.13 0.05 26.76
N THR A 411 -7.38 0.25 27.19
CA THR A 411 -7.83 1.49 27.82
C THR A 411 -7.56 1.45 29.33
N ALA A 412 -7.06 2.55 29.89
CA ALA A 412 -6.90 2.72 31.33
C ALA A 412 -7.44 4.08 31.74
N ASN A 413 -8.24 4.11 32.81
CA ASN A 413 -8.67 5.34 33.44
C ASN A 413 -7.70 5.68 34.57
N ILE A 414 -7.19 6.91 34.60
CA ILE A 414 -6.32 7.38 35.66
C ILE A 414 -7.20 8.07 36.70
N ASN A 415 -7.37 7.44 37.86
CA ASN A 415 -8.02 8.10 39.01
C ASN A 415 -6.94 8.75 39.86
N GLN A 416 -7.14 10.03 40.19
CA GLN A 416 -6.22 10.81 41.00
C GLN A 416 -6.83 11.12 42.36
N ARG A 417 -5.97 11.12 43.38
CA ARG A 417 -6.30 11.50 44.75
C ARG A 417 -5.20 12.40 45.29
N ILE A 418 -5.58 13.57 45.78
CA ILE A 418 -4.69 14.47 46.52
C ILE A 418 -5.22 14.61 47.94
N THR A 419 -4.34 14.49 48.93
CA THR A 419 -4.67 14.75 50.34
C THR A 419 -4.06 16.09 50.74
N ILE A 420 -4.88 16.97 51.28
CA ILE A 420 -4.50 18.35 51.64
C ILE A 420 -4.67 18.52 53.15
N PRO A 421 -3.65 19.02 53.87
CA PRO A 421 -3.80 19.36 55.29
C PRO A 421 -4.78 20.54 55.44
N TYR A 422 -5.81 20.33 56.25
CA TYR A 422 -6.87 21.30 56.51
C TYR A 422 -7.43 21.11 57.92
N THR A 423 -7.38 22.15 58.74
CA THR A 423 -7.84 22.14 60.15
C THR A 423 -9.08 23.00 60.40
N GLY A 424 -9.66 23.57 59.34
CA GLY A 424 -10.88 24.37 59.43
C GLY A 424 -12.14 23.51 59.45
N ALA A 425 -13.31 24.14 59.67
CA ALA A 425 -14.58 23.43 59.59
C ALA A 425 -14.94 23.12 58.12
N PHE A 426 -15.33 21.88 57.83
CA PHE A 426 -15.68 21.44 56.48
C PHE A 426 -16.79 22.29 55.81
N GLY A 427 -17.70 22.86 56.60
CA GLY A 427 -18.73 23.79 56.12
C GLY A 427 -18.18 25.05 55.44
N VAL A 428 -16.97 25.50 55.81
CA VAL A 428 -16.32 26.66 55.17
C VAL A 428 -15.92 26.32 53.73
N ILE A 429 -15.38 25.12 53.50
CA ILE A 429 -15.06 24.64 52.15
C ILE A 429 -16.34 24.54 51.33
N SER A 430 -17.41 23.96 51.89
CA SER A 430 -18.71 23.86 51.23
C SER A 430 -19.25 25.23 50.79
N HIS A 431 -19.22 26.22 51.68
CA HIS A 431 -19.69 27.57 51.38
C HIS A 431 -18.85 28.25 50.29
N ARG A 432 -17.52 28.14 50.38
CA ARG A 432 -16.61 28.75 49.38
C ARG A 432 -16.72 28.09 48.01
N LEU A 433 -16.86 26.77 47.95
CA LEU A 433 -17.07 26.07 46.68
C LEU A 433 -18.40 26.48 46.05
N LYS A 434 -19.49 26.62 46.83
CA LYS A 434 -20.79 27.11 46.33
C LYS A 434 -20.77 28.57 45.85
N GLN A 435 -19.78 29.37 46.25
CA GLN A 435 -19.61 30.74 45.74
C GLN A 435 -18.92 30.78 44.38
N ILE A 436 -18.10 29.77 44.04
CA ILE A 436 -17.31 29.73 42.82
C ILE A 436 -17.96 28.84 41.75
N TYR A 437 -18.51 27.71 42.18
CA TYR A 437 -19.10 26.71 41.29
C TYR A 437 -20.61 26.69 41.42
N GLU A 438 -21.28 26.63 40.28
CA GLU A 438 -22.74 26.58 40.19
C GLU A 438 -23.32 25.25 40.70
N SER A 439 -22.58 24.15 40.52
CA SER A 439 -23.01 22.80 40.91
C SER A 439 -22.06 22.24 41.98
N VAL A 440 -22.49 22.30 43.24
CA VAL A 440 -21.83 21.68 44.39
C VAL A 440 -22.86 20.94 45.25
N GLU A 441 -22.85 19.62 45.14
CA GLU A 441 -23.77 18.75 45.86
C GLU A 441 -23.09 18.22 47.13
N SER A 442 -23.79 18.31 48.25
CA SER A 442 -23.35 17.71 49.52
C SER A 442 -24.02 16.36 49.70
N SER A 443 -23.21 15.32 49.85
CA SER A 443 -23.68 13.99 50.21
C SER A 443 -22.82 13.43 51.34
N VAL A 444 -23.21 12.27 51.85
CA VAL A 444 -22.44 11.51 52.83
C VAL A 444 -22.06 10.20 52.17
N ASP A 445 -20.79 9.82 52.28
CA ASP A 445 -20.31 8.56 51.73
C ASP A 445 -20.98 7.39 52.48
N GLU A 446 -21.80 6.60 51.77
CA GLU A 446 -22.71 5.60 52.39
C GLU A 446 -21.96 4.51 53.17
N GLU A 447 -20.71 4.20 52.78
CA GLU A 447 -19.89 3.19 53.46
C GLU A 447 -19.11 3.73 54.66
N SER A 448 -18.69 5.00 54.62
CA SER A 448 -17.75 5.56 55.59
C SER A 448 -18.37 6.63 56.50
N SER A 449 -19.61 7.04 56.24
CA SER A 449 -20.31 8.15 56.92
C SER A 449 -19.55 9.48 56.89
N ILE A 450 -18.61 9.64 55.94
CA ILE A 450 -17.79 10.84 55.81
C ILE A 450 -18.52 11.89 54.96
N PRO A 451 -18.57 13.17 55.40
CA PRO A 451 -19.10 14.26 54.59
C PRO A 451 -18.31 14.42 53.28
N MET A 452 -19.03 14.49 52.16
CA MET A 452 -18.46 14.69 50.83
C MET A 452 -19.16 15.81 50.05
N LEU A 453 -18.39 16.48 49.19
CA LEU A 453 -18.85 17.51 48.27
C LEU A 453 -18.48 17.10 46.86
N ARG A 454 -19.47 17.07 45.96
CA ARG A 454 -19.26 16.78 44.55
C ARG A 454 -19.40 18.05 43.73
N VAL A 455 -18.33 18.45 43.05
CA VAL A 455 -18.25 19.65 42.22
C VAL A 455 -18.42 19.25 40.76
N HIS A 456 -19.45 19.76 40.10
CA HIS A 456 -19.80 19.49 38.69
C HIS A 456 -19.85 17.99 38.32
N ASP A 457 -20.30 17.14 39.25
CA ASP A 457 -20.35 15.67 39.11
C ASP A 457 -18.98 14.98 38.85
N ARG A 458 -17.87 15.72 38.84
CA ARG A 458 -16.56 15.25 38.37
C ARG A 458 -15.50 15.15 39.47
N VAL A 459 -15.46 16.13 40.36
CA VAL A 459 -14.46 16.22 41.43
C VAL A 459 -15.14 16.03 42.78
N THR A 460 -14.60 15.13 43.59
CA THR A 460 -15.15 14.78 44.91
C THR A 460 -14.20 15.20 46.01
N VAL A 461 -14.66 16.03 46.94
CA VAL A 461 -13.93 16.44 48.14
C VAL A 461 -14.49 15.70 49.34
N LYS A 462 -13.66 14.92 50.05
CA LYS A 462 -14.03 14.16 51.25
C LYS A 462 -13.33 14.70 52.50
N HIS A 463 -14.05 14.74 53.62
CA HIS A 463 -13.50 15.11 54.93
C HIS A 463 -12.93 13.90 55.67
N GLU A 464 -11.72 13.45 55.33
CA GLU A 464 -11.14 12.21 55.88
C GLU A 464 -10.80 12.29 57.38
N SER A 465 -10.40 13.47 57.87
CA SER A 465 -10.11 13.68 59.29
C SER A 465 -10.15 15.17 59.65
N ASP A 466 -10.17 15.49 60.94
CA ASP A 466 -10.10 16.88 61.44
C ASP A 466 -8.84 17.66 61.02
N LYS A 467 -7.89 16.99 60.37
CA LYS A 467 -6.62 17.58 59.92
C LYS A 467 -6.38 17.45 58.42
N HIS A 468 -7.22 16.72 57.69
CA HIS A 468 -7.00 16.45 56.27
C HIS A 468 -8.31 16.31 55.52
N ILE A 469 -8.31 16.85 54.30
CA ILE A 469 -9.31 16.54 53.29
C ILE A 469 -8.66 15.83 52.12
N SER A 470 -9.45 15.10 51.35
CA SER A 470 -8.98 14.50 50.10
C SER A 470 -9.85 14.92 48.93
N VAL A 471 -9.20 15.18 47.80
CA VAL A 471 -9.82 15.50 46.52
C VAL A 471 -9.60 14.32 45.59
N HIS A 472 -10.67 13.78 45.04
CA HIS A 472 -10.70 12.60 44.18
C HIS A 472 -11.36 12.95 42.84
N TRP A 473 -10.75 12.55 41.73
CA TRP A 473 -11.35 12.71 40.40
C TRP A 473 -10.75 11.69 39.42
N THR A 474 -11.46 11.46 38.31
CA THR A 474 -10.90 10.77 37.15
C THR A 474 -10.23 11.81 36.25
N SER A 475 -8.98 11.55 35.85
CA SER A 475 -8.17 12.51 35.10
C SER A 475 -8.69 12.68 33.68
N ASP A 476 -9.06 13.92 33.38
CA ASP A 476 -9.40 14.43 32.07
C ASP A 476 -9.17 15.95 32.07
N PRO A 477 -9.00 16.62 30.91
CA PRO A 477 -8.62 18.03 30.86
C PRO A 477 -9.57 18.97 31.64
N ILE A 478 -10.84 18.62 31.77
CA ILE A 478 -11.81 19.45 32.48
C ILE A 478 -11.75 19.14 33.97
N SER A 479 -11.78 17.86 34.34
CA SER A 479 -11.70 17.45 35.75
C SER A 479 -10.39 17.89 36.41
N ASP A 480 -9.26 17.81 35.70
CA ASP A 480 -7.94 18.25 36.18
C ASP A 480 -7.93 19.76 36.46
N MET A 481 -8.52 20.58 35.58
CA MET A 481 -8.65 22.02 35.81
C MET A 481 -9.54 22.36 37.02
N VAL A 482 -10.66 21.64 37.16
CA VAL A 482 -11.57 21.83 38.29
C VAL A 482 -10.89 21.39 39.59
N SER A 483 -10.18 20.26 39.59
CA SER A 483 -9.46 19.77 40.76
C SER A 483 -8.36 20.72 41.20
N ASP A 484 -7.56 21.28 40.28
CA ASP A 484 -6.51 22.24 40.60
C ASP A 484 -7.09 23.51 41.25
N SER A 485 -8.20 24.00 40.72
CA SER A 485 -8.91 25.15 41.29
C SER A 485 -9.49 24.84 42.68
N VAL A 486 -10.06 23.64 42.89
CA VAL A 486 -10.52 23.18 44.21
C VAL A 486 -9.36 23.08 45.20
N VAL A 487 -8.23 22.50 44.79
CA VAL A 487 -7.01 22.38 45.61
C VAL A 487 -6.48 23.77 45.99
N ALA A 488 -6.39 24.69 45.03
CA ALA A 488 -5.94 26.06 45.26
C ALA A 488 -6.86 26.80 46.25
N LEU A 489 -8.18 26.61 46.13
CA LEU A 489 -9.16 27.19 47.04
C LEU A 489 -8.98 26.68 48.47
N VAL A 490 -8.82 25.36 48.64
CA VAL A 490 -8.62 24.76 49.97
C VAL A 490 -7.33 25.28 50.61
N LEU A 491 -6.23 25.31 49.84
CA LEU A 491 -4.95 25.83 50.32
C LEU A 491 -5.02 27.31 50.68
N ASN A 492 -5.81 28.11 49.97
CA ASN A 492 -6.02 29.51 50.29
C ASN A 492 -6.81 29.69 51.59
N ILE A 493 -7.88 28.90 51.80
CA ILE A 493 -8.64 28.91 53.06
C ILE A 493 -7.74 28.52 54.24
N SER A 494 -6.84 27.56 54.08
CA SER A 494 -5.89 27.19 55.14
C SER A 494 -4.89 28.30 55.51
N ARG A 495 -4.67 29.28 54.64
CA ARG A 495 -3.77 30.42 54.90
C ARG A 495 -4.46 31.58 55.61
N GLU A 496 -5.77 31.75 55.43
CA GLU A 496 -6.56 32.84 56.00
C GLU A 496 -7.43 32.32 57.16
N ILE A 497 -7.11 32.69 58.40
CA ILE A 497 -7.94 32.36 59.56
C ILE A 497 -9.31 33.07 59.42
N PRO A 498 -10.46 32.36 59.37
CA PRO A 498 -11.74 33.00 59.16
C PRO A 498 -12.17 33.82 60.39
N LYS A 499 -12.50 35.10 60.20
CA LYS A 499 -13.28 35.87 61.19
C LYS A 499 -14.75 35.48 61.05
N PHE A 500 -15.30 34.85 62.09
CA PHE A 500 -16.73 34.54 62.17
C PHE A 500 -17.52 35.80 62.51
N VAL A 501 -18.48 36.19 61.67
CA VAL A 501 -19.57 37.11 62.04
C VAL A 501 -20.87 36.45 61.61
N VAL A 502 -21.74 36.20 62.58
CA VAL A 502 -23.12 35.78 62.34
C VAL A 502 -23.94 37.05 62.13
N GLU A 503 -24.45 37.28 60.92
CA GLU A 503 -25.50 38.28 60.69
C GLU A 503 -26.86 37.58 60.73
N THR A 504 -27.67 37.96 61.73
CA THR A 504 -29.11 37.70 61.80
C THR A 504 -29.85 38.52 60.75
N GLU A 505 -30.62 37.84 59.90
CA GLU A 505 -31.55 38.46 58.95
C GLU A 505 -32.72 39.13 59.68
N ALA A 506 -32.77 40.47 59.65
CA ALA A 506 -34.01 41.24 59.56
C ALA A 506 -33.67 42.74 59.36
N VAL A 507 -34.48 43.42 58.54
CA VAL A 507 -34.54 44.88 58.27
C VAL A 507 -33.63 45.41 57.14
N LYS A 508 -34.00 45.16 55.86
CA LYS A 508 -33.46 45.89 54.68
C LYS A 508 -34.45 46.09 53.52
N THR A 509 -35.77 46.03 53.73
CA THR A 509 -36.72 46.02 52.61
C THR A 509 -37.08 47.38 52.01
N GLU A 510 -36.90 48.51 52.72
CA GLU A 510 -37.28 49.84 52.18
C GLU A 510 -36.15 50.59 51.46
N GLU A 511 -34.88 50.45 51.89
CA GLU A 511 -33.75 51.10 51.22
C GLU A 511 -33.36 50.44 49.88
N GLU A 512 -33.61 49.13 49.72
CA GLU A 512 -33.28 48.41 48.49
C GLU A 512 -34.18 48.79 47.31
N SER A 513 -35.48 49.03 47.54
CA SER A 513 -36.43 49.39 46.48
C SER A 513 -36.08 50.73 45.81
N ALA A 514 -35.73 51.75 46.61
CA ALA A 514 -35.35 53.07 46.09
C ALA A 514 -34.02 53.05 45.32
N ARG A 515 -33.11 52.13 45.68
CA ARG A 515 -31.81 51.96 45.02
C ARG A 515 -31.98 51.25 43.67
N VAL A 516 -32.85 50.25 43.60
CA VAL A 516 -33.19 49.52 42.37
C VAL A 516 -33.80 50.44 41.32
N GLU A 517 -34.71 51.34 41.72
CA GLU A 517 -35.34 52.29 40.78
C GLU A 517 -34.34 53.27 40.16
N LYS A 518 -33.38 53.78 40.94
CA LYS A 518 -32.32 54.65 40.43
C LYS A 518 -31.41 53.93 39.43
N ILE A 519 -31.12 52.64 39.66
CA ILE A 519 -30.30 51.82 38.75
C ILE A 519 -31.04 51.59 37.42
N ILE A 520 -32.33 51.26 37.48
CA ILE A 520 -33.16 51.04 36.28
C ILE A 520 -33.20 52.32 35.44
N HIS A 521 -33.42 53.49 36.06
CA HIS A 521 -33.41 54.77 35.36
C HIS A 521 -32.05 55.06 34.71
N ALA A 522 -30.94 54.89 35.42
CA ALA A 522 -29.60 55.15 34.89
C ALA A 522 -29.25 54.24 33.70
N LEU A 523 -29.66 52.96 33.73
CA LEU A 523 -29.42 52.03 32.62
C LEU A 523 -30.27 52.35 31.40
N LEU A 524 -31.52 52.80 31.59
CA LEU A 524 -32.37 53.26 30.48
C LEU A 524 -31.82 54.54 29.83
N VAL A 525 -31.34 55.50 30.64
CA VAL A 525 -30.63 56.69 30.13
C VAL A 525 -29.40 56.29 29.32
N SER A 526 -28.62 55.31 29.80
CA SER A 526 -27.43 54.83 29.07
C SER A 526 -27.77 54.17 27.73
N LEU A 527 -28.94 53.54 27.59
CA LEU A 527 -29.33 52.81 26.39
C LEU A 527 -30.06 53.67 25.36
N PHE A 528 -30.83 54.66 25.80
CA PHE A 528 -31.72 55.44 24.93
C PHE A 528 -31.42 56.94 24.93
N GLY A 529 -30.51 57.42 25.79
CA GLY A 529 -30.09 58.82 25.84
C GLY A 529 -31.08 59.71 26.60
N ASP A 530 -32.20 60.07 25.99
CA ASP A 530 -33.18 61.01 26.57
C ASP A 530 -34.33 60.27 27.26
N VAL A 531 -34.20 60.09 28.58
CA VAL A 531 -35.23 59.49 29.44
C VAL A 531 -35.59 60.48 30.54
N LYS A 532 -36.87 60.87 30.61
CA LYS A 532 -37.39 61.84 31.58
C LYS A 532 -38.54 61.25 32.40
N PHE A 533 -38.75 61.79 33.59
CA PHE A 533 -39.93 61.47 34.39
C PHE A 533 -41.12 62.25 33.83
N GLY A 534 -42.16 61.55 33.38
CA GLY A 534 -43.44 62.15 32.99
C GLY A 534 -44.31 62.47 34.21
N GLU A 535 -45.26 63.37 34.04
CA GLU A 535 -46.15 63.86 35.11
C GLU A 535 -47.02 62.75 35.74
N ASP A 536 -47.26 61.65 35.02
CA ASP A 536 -48.09 60.51 35.45
C ASP A 536 -47.29 59.34 36.07
N GLY A 537 -46.02 59.55 36.45
CA GLY A 537 -45.17 58.50 37.03
C GLY A 537 -44.54 57.52 36.03
N LYS A 538 -44.95 57.57 34.75
CA LYS A 538 -44.34 56.87 33.61
C LYS A 538 -42.98 57.50 33.20
N LEU A 539 -42.06 56.71 32.66
CA LEU A 539 -40.83 57.20 32.03
C LEU A 539 -41.09 57.53 30.56
N VAL A 540 -40.71 58.74 30.15
CA VAL A 540 -40.81 59.20 28.76
C VAL A 540 -39.45 59.04 28.12
N ILE A 541 -39.37 58.18 27.11
CA ILE A 541 -38.14 57.87 26.38
C ILE A 541 -38.28 58.43 24.97
N ASN A 542 -37.36 59.32 24.58
CA ASN A 542 -37.33 59.91 23.24
C ASN A 542 -36.09 59.45 22.48
N VAL A 543 -36.31 58.82 21.32
CA VAL A 543 -35.24 58.40 20.41
C VAL A 543 -35.58 58.90 19.02
N ASP A 544 -34.74 59.80 18.50
CA ASP A 544 -34.84 60.37 17.15
C ASP A 544 -36.24 60.90 16.79
N GLY A 545 -36.90 61.56 17.75
CA GLY A 545 -38.23 62.18 17.57
C GLY A 545 -39.42 61.25 17.81
N ASN A 546 -39.19 59.95 18.09
CA ASN A 546 -40.23 59.01 18.48
C ASN A 546 -40.28 58.89 20.00
N VAL A 547 -41.49 58.99 20.58
CA VAL A 547 -41.71 58.98 22.03
C VAL A 547 -42.33 57.66 22.48
N ALA A 548 -41.79 57.08 23.55
CA ALA A 548 -42.32 55.90 24.22
C ALA A 548 -42.56 56.19 25.72
N HIS A 549 -43.74 55.84 26.21
CA HIS A 549 -44.13 55.96 27.61
C HIS A 549 -44.08 54.58 28.28
N LEU A 550 -43.17 54.42 29.24
CA LEU A 550 -42.95 53.18 29.97
C LEU A 550 -43.54 53.27 31.39
N ASP A 551 -44.43 52.35 31.73
CA ASP A 551 -44.90 52.14 33.10
C ASP A 551 -43.87 51.31 33.89
N LYS A 552 -43.38 51.85 35.00
CA LYS A 552 -42.32 51.24 35.81
C LYS A 552 -42.80 50.00 36.59
N GLN A 553 -44.09 49.92 36.92
CA GLN A 553 -44.64 48.84 37.73
C GLN A 553 -45.10 47.67 36.85
N SER A 554 -45.89 47.96 35.81
CA SER A 554 -46.40 46.94 34.89
C SER A 554 -45.34 46.50 33.87
N GLY A 555 -44.48 47.43 33.43
CA GLY A 555 -43.56 47.22 32.32
C GLY A 555 -44.20 47.37 30.94
N ASP A 556 -45.40 47.93 30.87
CA ASP A 556 -46.06 48.28 29.61
C ASP A 556 -45.44 49.50 28.97
N VAL A 557 -45.36 49.47 27.64
CA VAL A 557 -44.79 50.54 26.82
C VAL A 557 -45.82 50.97 25.79
N GLU A 558 -46.17 52.26 25.81
CA GLU A 558 -47.04 52.92 24.86
C GLU A 558 -46.18 53.77 23.91
N SER A 559 -46.24 53.51 22.61
CA SER A 559 -45.56 54.30 21.58
C SER A 559 -46.27 54.11 20.25
N GLU A 560 -46.31 55.16 19.42
CA GLU A 560 -46.80 55.08 18.03
C GLU A 560 -45.84 54.28 17.13
N ASN A 561 -44.59 54.11 17.54
CA ASN A 561 -43.57 53.35 16.82
C ASN A 561 -43.39 51.95 17.44
N GLU A 562 -43.93 50.92 16.78
CA GLU A 562 -43.86 49.53 17.26
C GLU A 562 -42.41 49.00 17.40
N GLY A 563 -41.47 49.47 16.57
CA GLY A 563 -40.06 49.11 16.68
C GLY A 563 -39.39 49.68 17.94
N LEU A 564 -39.72 50.92 18.31
CA LEU A 564 -39.23 51.53 19.55
C LEU A 564 -39.89 50.87 20.77
N LYS A 565 -41.19 50.60 20.70
CA LYS A 565 -41.96 49.93 21.75
C LYS A 565 -41.37 48.59 22.15
N GLU A 566 -41.09 47.72 21.18
CA GLU A 566 -40.50 46.40 21.47
C GLU A 566 -39.05 46.49 21.97
N ARG A 567 -38.26 47.45 21.47
CA ARG A 567 -36.90 47.69 21.97
C ARG A 567 -36.89 48.14 23.43
N VAL A 568 -37.74 49.10 23.79
CA VAL A 568 -37.87 49.60 25.16
C VAL A 568 -38.41 48.50 26.09
N ARG A 569 -39.46 47.78 25.67
CA ARG A 569 -40.04 46.67 26.44
C ARG A 569 -39.02 45.57 26.69
N THR A 570 -38.26 45.18 25.67
CA THR A 570 -37.23 44.14 25.79
C THR A 570 -36.08 44.60 26.68
N ALA A 571 -35.61 45.84 26.52
CA ALA A 571 -34.56 46.41 27.36
C ALA A 571 -35.00 46.49 28.82
N PHE A 572 -36.21 47.01 29.09
CA PHE A 572 -36.75 47.10 30.44
C PHE A 572 -36.91 45.72 31.09
N ARG A 573 -37.40 44.71 30.35
CA ARG A 573 -37.52 43.34 30.86
C ARG A 573 -36.17 42.74 31.24
N ARG A 574 -35.14 42.96 30.42
CA ARG A 574 -33.76 42.50 30.68
C ARG A 574 -33.16 43.20 31.89
N ILE A 575 -33.30 44.52 31.98
CA ILE A 575 -32.81 45.31 33.12
C ILE A 575 -33.55 44.87 34.40
N ARG A 576 -34.88 44.72 34.36
CA ARG A 576 -35.67 44.28 35.52
C ARG A 576 -35.31 42.86 35.96
N SER A 577 -35.02 41.96 35.01
CA SER A 577 -34.54 40.60 35.30
C SER A 577 -33.12 40.59 35.87
N ALA A 578 -32.26 41.53 35.46
CA ALA A 578 -30.89 41.64 35.95
C ALA A 578 -30.82 42.29 37.35
N VAL A 579 -31.78 43.15 37.69
CA VAL A 579 -31.81 43.91 38.94
C VAL A 579 -32.68 43.24 40.03
N LYS A 580 -33.55 42.29 39.67
CA LYS A 580 -34.25 41.44 40.65
C LYS A 580 -33.38 40.22 41.02
N PRO A 581 -33.18 39.92 42.31
CA PRO A 581 -32.59 38.66 42.73
C PRO A 581 -33.44 37.49 42.22
N ILE A 582 -32.80 36.45 41.66
CA ILE A 582 -33.49 35.20 41.30
C ILE A 582 -34.01 34.57 42.60
N PRO A 583 -35.32 34.27 42.75
CA PRO A 583 -35.82 33.64 43.95
C PRO A 583 -35.22 32.23 44.10
N LEU A 584 -34.62 31.95 45.26
CA LEU A 584 -34.14 30.64 45.69
C LEU A 584 -35.34 29.72 45.97
N SER A 585 -36.02 29.24 44.94
CA SER A 585 -36.86 28.04 44.97
C SER A 585 -37.41 27.72 43.57
N ALA A 586 -36.65 26.98 42.78
CA ALA A 586 -37.16 26.09 41.72
C ALA A 586 -36.01 25.29 41.09
N SER A 587 -35.49 24.31 41.84
CA SER A 587 -35.01 22.98 41.37
C SER A 587 -34.29 22.30 42.52
#